data_AF-A0A924FVF0-F1
#
_entry.id   AF-A0A924FVF0-F1
#
_cell.length_a   1.000
_cell.length_b   1.000
_cell.length_c   1.000
_cell.angle_alpha   90.00
_cell.angle_beta   90.00
_cell.angle_gamma   90.00
#
_symmetry.space_group_name_H-M   'P 1'
#
loop_
_entity.id
_entity.type
_entity.pdbx_description
1 polymer ?
#
loop_
_entity_poly.entity_id
_entity_poly.type
_entity_poly.pdbx_seq_one_letter_code
_entity_poly.pdbx_strand_id
1 'polypeptide(L)'
;MTPAAKLSAAIDLIEAIDTQRVPAAKALKEWGTAHRYAGSGDRAGISGLVWDVLRRRASSAWIMDNDTPRARVLGMLKAERKMDVEAIAALCDGGRFSPEPLSDAEHAALSSRTVADAPAHIAGDYPEWLDGYLA
;
A
#
# COMPACT_ATOMS: atom_id res chain seq x y z
N MET A 1 -1.89 -10.58 15.23
CA MET A 1 -1.75 -9.11 15.09
C MET A 1 -3.04 -8.52 14.54
N THR A 2 -3.44 -7.31 14.96
CA THR A 2 -4.65 -6.64 14.45
C THR A 2 -4.48 -6.27 12.97
N PRO A 3 -5.58 -6.11 12.20
CA PRO A 3 -5.51 -5.63 10.82
C PRO A 3 -4.78 -4.28 10.69
N ALA A 4 -5.07 -3.32 11.57
CA ALA A 4 -4.38 -2.02 11.60
C ALA A 4 -2.86 -2.16 11.83
N ALA A 5 -2.44 -3.05 12.73
CA ALA A 5 -1.02 -3.30 12.95
C ALA A 5 -0.32 -3.98 11.76
N LYS A 6 -1.03 -4.81 10.99
CA LYS A 6 -0.51 -5.35 9.73
C LYS A 6 -0.36 -4.24 8.67
N LEU A 7 -1.31 -3.29 8.64
CA LEU A 7 -1.25 -2.16 7.73
C LEU A 7 -0.05 -1.26 8.04
N SER A 8 0.16 -0.94 9.32
CA SER A 8 1.32 -0.17 9.79
C SER A 8 2.64 -0.86 9.40
N ALA A 9 2.78 -2.16 9.68
CA ALA A 9 3.96 -2.92 9.29
C ALA A 9 4.18 -2.95 7.77
N ALA A 10 3.12 -2.95 6.96
CA ALA A 10 3.24 -2.88 5.51
C ALA A 10 3.74 -1.51 5.03
N ILE A 11 3.30 -0.41 5.65
CA ILE A 11 3.81 0.95 5.37
C ILE A 11 5.32 1.01 5.64
N ASP A 12 5.76 0.57 6.82
CA ASP A 12 7.17 0.55 7.21
C ASP A 12 8.02 -0.33 6.27
N LEU A 13 7.48 -1.47 5.83
CA LEU A 13 8.17 -2.37 4.91
C LEU A 13 8.33 -1.76 3.51
N ILE A 14 7.32 -1.05 2.99
CA ILE A 14 7.43 -0.35 1.71
C ILE A 14 8.45 0.79 1.82
N GLU A 15 8.46 1.52 2.93
CA GLU A 15 9.49 2.54 3.19
C GLU A 15 10.90 1.95 3.24
N ALA A 16 11.07 0.82 3.93
CA ALA A 16 12.36 0.13 4.02
C ALA A 16 12.83 -0.37 2.63
N ILE A 17 11.93 -0.92 1.82
CA ILE A 17 12.24 -1.35 0.45
C ILE A 17 12.70 -0.17 -0.40
N ASP A 18 11.96 0.95 -0.37
CA ASP A 18 12.28 2.15 -1.16
C ASP A 18 13.61 2.77 -0.73
N THR A 19 13.84 2.90 0.58
CA THR A 19 15.02 3.58 1.16
C THR A 19 16.27 2.73 1.04
N GLN A 20 16.19 1.44 1.37
CA GLN A 20 17.35 0.54 1.37
C GLN A 20 17.63 -0.07 -0.01
N ARG A 21 16.67 0.04 -0.94
CA ARG A 21 16.74 -0.50 -2.30
C ARG A 21 17.07 -1.99 -2.32
N VAL A 22 16.40 -2.75 -1.46
CA VAL A 22 16.55 -4.20 -1.33
C VAL A 22 15.38 -4.94 -1.97
N PRO A 23 15.56 -6.19 -2.42
CA PRO A 23 14.44 -7.01 -2.87
C PRO A 23 13.39 -7.19 -1.78
N ALA A 24 12.10 -7.08 -2.13
CA ALA A 24 11.00 -7.20 -1.17
C ALA A 24 11.01 -8.52 -0.38
N ALA A 25 11.38 -9.64 -1.03
CA ALA A 25 11.51 -10.93 -0.36
C ALA A 25 12.60 -10.91 0.75
N LYS A 26 13.69 -10.16 0.55
CA LYS A 26 14.73 -9.99 1.56
C LYS A 26 14.22 -9.14 2.74
N ALA A 27 13.59 -8.00 2.45
CA ALA A 27 13.01 -7.12 3.48
C ALA A 27 11.97 -7.86 4.34
N LEU A 28 11.08 -8.64 3.71
CA LEU A 28 10.08 -9.45 4.42
C LEU A 28 10.72 -10.52 5.32
N LYS A 29 11.80 -11.16 4.86
CA LYS A 29 12.54 -12.16 5.64
C LYS A 29 13.23 -11.53 6.86
N GLU A 30 13.90 -10.40 6.65
CA GLU A 30 14.59 -9.66 7.72
C GLU A 30 13.60 -9.14 8.76
N TRP A 31 12.51 -8.51 8.32
CA TRP A 31 11.42 -8.08 9.19
C TRP A 31 10.83 -9.26 9.98
N GLY A 32 10.55 -10.40 9.34
CA GLY A 32 10.03 -11.58 10.03
C GLY A 32 11.02 -12.19 11.02
N THR A 33 12.32 -12.01 10.83
CA THR A 33 13.35 -12.47 11.77
C THR A 33 13.41 -11.58 13.00
N ALA A 34 13.29 -10.25 12.82
CA ALA A 34 13.23 -9.27 13.90
C ALA A 34 11.91 -9.36 14.71
N HIS A 35 10.79 -9.70 14.06
CA HIS A 35 9.46 -9.74 14.68
C HIS A 35 9.00 -11.18 14.97
N ARG A 36 9.66 -11.83 15.93
CA ARG A 36 9.40 -13.25 16.29
C ARG A 36 7.99 -13.51 16.82
N TYR A 37 7.31 -12.48 17.32
CA TYR A 37 5.92 -12.57 17.78
C TYR A 37 4.92 -12.72 16.62
N ALA A 38 5.29 -12.34 15.38
CA ALA A 38 4.42 -12.46 14.22
C ALA A 38 4.39 -13.92 13.75
N GLY A 39 3.23 -14.57 13.92
CA GLY A 39 2.98 -15.93 13.45
C GLY A 39 2.88 -16.03 11.92
N SER A 40 2.67 -17.25 11.41
CA SER A 40 2.58 -17.50 9.96
C SER A 40 1.46 -16.70 9.27
N GLY A 41 0.26 -16.65 9.86
CA GLY A 41 -0.87 -15.88 9.31
C GLY A 41 -0.67 -14.35 9.37
N ASP A 42 0.11 -13.89 10.33
CA ASP A 42 0.49 -12.48 10.44
C ASP A 42 1.49 -12.09 9.34
N ARG A 43 2.52 -12.93 9.15
CA ARG A 43 3.52 -12.77 8.07
C ARG A 43 2.86 -12.86 6.69
N ALA A 44 1.97 -13.83 6.50
CA ALA A 44 1.22 -13.98 5.25
C ALA A 44 0.39 -12.72 4.95
N GLY A 45 -0.36 -12.22 5.94
CA GLY A 45 -1.15 -10.99 5.80
C GLY A 45 -0.31 -9.77 5.40
N ILE A 46 0.82 -9.54 6.09
CA ILE A 46 1.72 -8.42 5.77
C ILE A 46 2.34 -8.60 4.39
N SER A 47 2.86 -9.79 4.08
CA SER A 47 3.45 -10.05 2.76
C SER A 47 2.45 -9.83 1.63
N GLY A 48 1.19 -10.23 1.83
CA GLY A 48 0.10 -9.98 0.90
C GLY A 48 -0.03 -8.48 0.59
N LEU A 49 -0.17 -7.64 1.63
CA LEU A 49 -0.26 -6.19 1.50
C LEU A 49 0.95 -5.61 0.75
N VAL A 50 2.17 -5.99 1.12
CA VAL A 50 3.40 -5.51 0.47
C VAL A 50 3.40 -5.87 -1.03
N TRP A 51 3.06 -7.11 -1.37
CA TRP A 51 3.03 -7.53 -2.77
C TRP A 51 1.90 -6.86 -3.57
N ASP A 52 0.76 -6.59 -2.96
CA ASP A 52 -0.32 -5.84 -3.61
C ASP A 52 0.14 -4.41 -3.94
N VAL A 53 0.80 -3.75 -3.00
CA VAL A 53 1.32 -2.38 -3.19
C VAL A 53 2.34 -2.34 -4.31
N LEU A 54 3.27 -3.31 -4.35
CA LEU A 54 4.27 -3.35 -5.41
C LEU A 54 3.66 -3.64 -6.79
N ARG A 55 2.60 -4.47 -6.85
CA ARG A 55 1.86 -4.73 -8.09
C ARG A 55 1.00 -3.56 -8.55
N ARG A 56 0.53 -2.73 -7.62
CA ARG A 56 -0.38 -1.60 -7.89
C ARG A 56 0.25 -0.25 -7.60
N ARG A 57 1.57 -0.14 -7.76
CA ARG A 57 2.34 1.01 -7.30
C ARG A 57 1.86 2.31 -7.97
N ALA A 58 1.76 2.32 -9.30
CA ALA A 58 1.48 3.52 -10.06
C ALA A 58 0.01 3.95 -9.88
N SER A 59 -0.92 3.01 -10.00
CA SER A 59 -2.34 3.29 -9.82
C SER A 59 -2.69 3.74 -8.40
N SER A 60 -2.02 3.18 -7.38
CA SER A 60 -2.22 3.59 -5.99
C SER A 60 -1.71 5.00 -5.72
N ALA A 61 -0.53 5.34 -6.24
CA ALA A 61 0.02 6.68 -6.12
C ALA A 61 -0.85 7.73 -6.86
N TRP A 62 -1.40 7.36 -8.02
CA TRP A 62 -2.33 8.21 -8.78
C TRP A 62 -3.60 8.53 -8.00
N ILE A 63 -4.23 7.52 -7.39
CA ILE A 63 -5.43 7.71 -6.56
C ILE A 63 -5.14 8.70 -5.45
N MET A 64 -4.01 8.55 -4.77
CA MET A 64 -3.68 9.37 -3.60
C MET A 64 -3.02 10.71 -3.93
N ASP A 65 -2.74 10.98 -5.22
CA ASP A 65 -1.98 12.16 -5.67
C ASP A 65 -0.63 12.32 -4.95
N ASN A 66 -0.03 11.20 -4.52
CA ASN A 66 1.15 11.16 -3.67
C ASN A 66 1.82 9.78 -3.79
N ASP A 67 3.16 9.76 -3.83
CA ASP A 67 3.95 8.54 -4.04
C ASP A 67 4.68 8.04 -2.77
N THR A 68 4.26 8.48 -1.58
CA THR A 68 4.80 7.97 -0.31
C THR A 68 4.38 6.52 -0.03
N PRO A 69 5.14 5.78 0.80
CA PRO A 69 4.77 4.42 1.22
C PRO A 69 3.34 4.31 1.76
N ARG A 70 2.93 5.25 2.62
CA ARG A 70 1.58 5.33 3.16
C ARG A 70 0.53 5.56 2.06
N ALA A 71 0.75 6.54 1.19
CA ALA A 71 -0.17 6.83 0.09
C ALA A 71 -0.36 5.59 -0.80
N ARG A 72 0.71 4.90 -1.18
CA ARG A 72 0.58 3.68 -2.01
C ARG A 72 -0.17 2.57 -1.28
N VAL A 73 0.03 2.39 0.02
CA VAL A 73 -0.72 1.41 0.82
C VAL A 73 -2.22 1.74 0.84
N LEU A 74 -2.59 3.00 1.11
CA LEU A 74 -3.99 3.43 1.14
C LEU A 74 -4.65 3.34 -0.25
N GLY A 75 -3.97 3.81 -1.29
CA GLY A 75 -4.43 3.72 -2.67
C GLY A 75 -4.64 2.27 -3.12
N MET A 76 -3.77 1.35 -2.70
CA MET A 76 -3.90 -0.09 -2.99
C MET A 76 -5.14 -0.67 -2.31
N LEU A 77 -5.44 -0.31 -1.05
CA LEU A 77 -6.66 -0.79 -0.38
C LEU A 77 -7.92 -0.41 -1.16
N LYS A 78 -7.97 0.80 -1.74
CA LYS A 78 -9.05 1.22 -2.63
C LYS A 78 -9.03 0.49 -3.97
N ALA A 79 -7.89 0.50 -4.68
CA ALA A 79 -7.78 0.01 -6.05
C ALA A 79 -7.88 -1.52 -6.17
N GLU A 80 -7.18 -2.24 -5.30
CA GLU A 80 -7.03 -3.71 -5.36
C GLU A 80 -7.97 -4.41 -4.41
N ARG A 81 -8.10 -3.91 -3.17
CA ARG A 81 -8.94 -4.54 -2.14
C ARG A 81 -10.38 -4.03 -2.13
N LYS A 82 -10.70 -3.02 -2.98
CA LYS A 82 -12.05 -2.47 -3.15
C LYS A 82 -12.69 -2.01 -1.85
N MET A 83 -11.87 -1.58 -0.89
CA MET A 83 -12.35 -1.03 0.37
C MET A 83 -12.89 0.40 0.15
N ASP A 84 -13.98 0.72 0.84
CA ASP A 84 -14.48 2.09 0.92
C ASP A 84 -13.63 2.94 1.89
N VAL A 85 -13.90 4.23 1.90
CA VAL A 85 -13.10 5.21 2.66
C VAL A 85 -13.23 4.97 4.16
N GLU A 86 -14.43 4.61 4.61
CA GLU A 86 -14.77 4.36 6.00
C GLU A 86 -14.04 3.11 6.54
N ALA A 87 -13.99 2.03 5.76
CA ALA A 87 -13.26 0.82 6.14
C ALA A 87 -11.74 1.07 6.16
N ILE A 88 -11.21 1.90 5.26
CA ILE A 88 -9.80 2.31 5.28
C ILE A 88 -9.51 3.19 6.50
N ALA A 89 -10.39 4.16 6.79
CA ALA A 89 -10.27 5.04 7.96
C ALA A 89 -10.28 4.24 9.27
N ALA A 90 -11.11 3.21 9.38
CA ALA A 90 -11.17 2.34 10.55
C ALA A 90 -9.87 1.54 10.80
N LEU A 91 -9.01 1.37 9.78
CA LEU A 91 -7.68 0.78 9.95
C LEU A 91 -6.62 1.78 10.41
N CYS A 92 -6.93 3.09 10.40
CA CYS A 92 -6.05 4.19 10.71
C CYS A 92 -6.57 4.94 11.95
N ASP A 93 -6.63 4.28 13.11
CA ASP A 93 -7.24 4.85 14.32
C ASP A 93 -6.24 5.56 15.25
N GLY A 94 -4.95 5.62 14.91
CA GLY A 94 -3.90 6.19 15.76
C GLY A 94 -3.63 5.41 17.05
N GLY A 95 -4.17 4.19 17.19
CA GLY A 95 -3.85 3.30 18.29
C GLY A 95 -2.37 2.90 18.31
N ARG A 96 -1.90 2.32 19.42
CA ARG A 96 -0.48 2.00 19.70
C ARG A 96 0.31 1.35 18.54
N PHE A 97 -0.34 0.59 17.67
CA PHE A 97 0.29 -0.08 16.52
C PHE A 97 -0.43 0.21 15.20
N SER A 98 -1.39 1.13 15.21
CA SER A 98 -2.16 1.50 14.04
C SER A 98 -1.52 2.73 13.39
N PRO A 99 -1.67 2.91 12.07
CA PRO A 99 -1.33 4.17 11.43
C PRO A 99 -2.16 5.32 12.00
N GLU A 100 -1.60 6.53 11.93
CA GLU A 100 -2.31 7.77 12.27
C GLU A 100 -3.60 7.93 11.45
N PRO A 101 -4.63 8.62 12.00
CA PRO A 101 -5.84 8.99 11.28
C PRO A 101 -5.57 9.57 9.90
N LEU A 102 -6.50 9.29 8.98
CA LEU A 102 -6.42 9.84 7.63
C LEU A 102 -6.44 11.36 7.71
N SER A 103 -5.53 11.99 6.96
CA SER A 103 -5.59 13.44 6.77
C SER A 103 -6.77 13.83 5.87
N ASP A 104 -7.16 15.10 5.90
CA ASP A 104 -8.20 15.63 5.01
C ASP A 104 -7.88 15.39 3.53
N ALA A 105 -6.61 15.49 3.15
CA ALA A 105 -6.14 15.22 1.78
C ALA A 105 -6.31 13.73 1.41
N GLU A 106 -5.96 12.83 2.33
CA GLU A 106 -6.13 11.38 2.11
C GLU A 106 -7.62 11.01 2.00
N HIS A 107 -8.47 11.57 2.87
CA HIS A 107 -9.91 11.41 2.77
C HIS A 107 -10.46 11.92 1.44
N ALA A 108 -10.08 13.13 1.01
CA ALA A 108 -10.55 13.70 -0.24
C ALA A 108 -10.13 12.85 -1.45
N ALA A 109 -8.88 12.40 -1.49
CA ALA A 109 -8.36 11.54 -2.54
C ALA A 109 -9.09 10.19 -2.60
N LEU A 110 -9.24 9.51 -1.45
CA LEU A 110 -9.95 8.24 -1.34
C LEU A 110 -11.45 8.36 -1.66
N SER A 111 -12.07 9.51 -1.47
CA SER A 111 -13.48 9.72 -1.81
C SER A 111 -13.69 10.00 -3.31
N SER A 112 -12.83 10.80 -3.92
CA SER A 112 -13.11 11.40 -5.23
C SER A 112 -12.32 10.81 -6.40
N ARG A 113 -11.10 10.32 -6.18
CA ARG A 113 -10.19 9.94 -7.26
C ARG A 113 -10.29 8.47 -7.60
N THR A 114 -10.22 8.14 -8.89
CA THR A 114 -10.19 6.76 -9.38
C THR A 114 -9.08 6.58 -10.41
N VAL A 115 -8.86 5.36 -10.87
CA VAL A 115 -7.92 5.07 -11.97
C VAL A 115 -8.52 5.32 -13.36
N ALA A 116 -9.81 5.66 -13.45
CA ALA A 116 -10.52 5.77 -14.73
C ALA A 116 -9.94 6.87 -15.64
N ASP A 117 -9.48 7.98 -15.06
CA ASP A 117 -8.88 9.10 -15.78
C ASP A 117 -7.35 9.06 -15.82
N ALA A 118 -6.75 7.95 -15.37
CA ALA A 118 -5.29 7.79 -15.38
C ALA A 118 -4.80 7.41 -16.78
N PRO A 119 -3.58 7.83 -17.18
CA PRO A 119 -2.92 7.30 -18.37
C PRO A 119 -2.88 5.76 -18.36
N ALA A 120 -2.95 5.12 -19.52
CA ALA A 120 -3.10 3.66 -19.62
C ALA A 120 -2.00 2.90 -18.86
N HIS A 121 -0.74 3.31 -19.00
CA HIS A 121 0.37 2.74 -18.23
C HIS A 121 0.25 2.90 -16.69
N ILE A 122 -0.38 3.96 -16.20
CA ILE A 122 -0.68 4.14 -14.77
C ILE A 122 -1.83 3.24 -14.34
N ALA A 123 -2.93 3.24 -15.12
CA ALA A 123 -4.11 2.42 -14.83
C ALA A 123 -3.80 0.91 -14.89
N GLY A 124 -2.90 0.51 -15.79
CA GLY A 124 -2.47 -0.86 -16.00
C GLY A 124 -1.24 -1.29 -15.19
N ASP A 125 -0.66 -0.39 -14.38
CA ASP A 125 0.55 -0.62 -13.58
C ASP A 125 1.71 -1.25 -14.39
N TYR A 126 1.99 -0.70 -15.57
CA TYR A 126 3.10 -1.11 -16.43
C TYR A 126 4.00 0.08 -16.79
N PRO A 127 5.27 -0.16 -17.19
CA PRO A 127 6.16 0.92 -17.60
C PRO A 127 5.68 1.67 -18.84
N GLU A 128 5.72 3.01 -18.81
CA GLU A 128 5.25 3.88 -19.91
C GLU A 128 5.82 3.51 -21.29
N TRP A 129 7.06 3.03 -21.37
CA TRP A 129 7.67 2.62 -22.66
C TRP A 129 6.99 1.41 -23.32
N LEU A 130 6.09 0.71 -22.62
CA LEU A 130 5.25 -0.36 -23.16
C LEU A 130 3.86 0.12 -23.63
N ASP A 131 3.52 1.40 -23.44
CA ASP A 131 2.18 1.97 -23.72
C ASP A 131 1.75 1.73 -25.18
N GLY A 132 2.67 1.93 -26.15
CA GLY A 132 2.41 1.65 -27.56
C GLY A 132 2.10 0.18 -27.90
N TYR A 133 2.30 -0.76 -26.97
CA TYR A 133 2.02 -2.20 -27.15
C TYR A 133 0.86 -2.72 -26.29
N LEU A 134 0.52 -2.03 -25.19
CA LEU A 134 -0.43 -2.52 -24.18
C LEU A 134 -1.67 -1.63 -24.00
N ALA A 135 -1.68 -0.41 -24.53
CA ALA A 135 -2.80 0.53 -24.43
C ALA A 135 -3.99 0.15 -25.33
#